data_AF-A0A6C0KJ04-F1
#
_entry.id   AF-A0A6C0KJ04-F1
#
_cell.length_a   1.000
_cell.length_b   1.000
_cell.length_c   1.000
_cell.angle_alpha   90.00
_cell.angle_beta   90.00
_cell.angle_gamma   90.00
#
_symmetry.space_group_name_H-M   'P 1'
#
loop_
_entity.id
_entity.type
_entity.pdbx_description
1 polymer ?
#
loop_
_entity_poly.entity_id
_entity_poly.type
_entity_poly.pdbx_seq_one_letter_code
_entity_poly.pdbx_strand_id
1 'polypeptide(L)'
;MAKWIREIIISAMVMLILDGAYLTANQQLFENQVISVQRVVLQAKLVGIVICYLALIFGLNYFIIRKNRPIHEAFLLGLVIYTVYDSTNYAIFKHWKPVVALMDGIWGGILFALTTFITYKTA
;
A
#
# COMPACT_ATOMS: atom_id res chain seq x y z
N MET A 1 -1.94 -0.20 -27.73
CA MET A 1 -2.58 0.03 -26.41
C MET A 1 -2.58 1.52 -26.14
N ALA A 2 -3.70 2.11 -25.72
CA ALA A 2 -3.72 3.53 -25.36
C ALA A 2 -2.76 3.79 -24.18
N LYS A 3 -2.04 4.91 -24.21
CA LYS A 3 -0.99 5.24 -23.21
C LYS A 3 -1.47 5.05 -21.77
N TRP A 4 -2.69 5.51 -21.47
CA TRP A 4 -3.29 5.42 -20.13
C TRP A 4 -3.56 3.97 -19.68
N ILE A 5 -3.87 3.04 -20.60
CA ILE A 5 -4.05 1.62 -20.26
C ILE A 5 -2.69 1.00 -19.88
N ARG A 6 -1.64 1.36 -20.60
CA ARG A 6 -0.27 0.91 -20.32
C ARG A 6 0.19 1.38 -18.94
N GLU A 7 -0.06 2.64 -18.61
CA GLU A 7 0.24 3.22 -17.29
C GLU A 7 -0.47 2.50 -16.14
N ILE A 8 -1.76 2.19 -16.30
CA ILE A 8 -2.52 1.43 -15.29
C ILE A 8 -1.95 0.02 -15.10
N ILE A 9 -1.66 -0.69 -16.18
CA ILE A 9 -1.12 -2.06 -16.09
C ILE A 9 0.27 -2.07 -15.44
N ILE A 10 1.17 -1.16 -15.85
CA ILE A 10 2.52 -1.08 -15.28
C ILE A 10 2.45 -0.72 -13.81
N SER A 11 1.69 0.31 -13.44
CA SER A 11 1.58 0.74 -12.04
C SER A 11 0.95 -0.33 -11.15
N ALA A 12 -0.07 -1.04 -11.63
CA ALA A 12 -0.68 -2.16 -10.90
C ALA A 12 0.33 -3.29 -10.65
N MET A 13 1.06 -3.72 -11.69
CA MET A 13 2.06 -4.78 -11.54
C MET A 13 3.19 -4.36 -10.59
N VAL A 14 3.72 -3.15 -10.75
CA VAL A 14 4.81 -2.65 -9.90
C VAL A 14 4.37 -2.54 -8.44
N MET A 15 3.17 -2.01 -8.18
CA MET A 15 2.63 -1.91 -6.82
C MET A 15 2.51 -3.30 -6.18
N LEU A 16 1.90 -4.26 -6.88
CA LEU A 16 1.70 -5.62 -6.35
C LEU A 16 3.03 -6.35 -6.08
N ILE A 17 4.03 -6.17 -6.96
CA ILE A 17 5.35 -6.81 -6.80
C ILE A 17 6.09 -6.20 -5.62
N LEU A 18 6.17 -4.86 -5.54
CA LEU A 18 6.88 -4.18 -4.46
C LEU A 18 6.25 -4.48 -3.11
N ASP A 19 4.92 -4.37 -3.03
CA ASP A 19 4.21 -4.57 -1.79
C ASP A 19 4.17 -6.04 -1.37
N GLY A 20 4.01 -6.96 -2.33
CA GLY A 20 4.15 -8.39 -2.08
C GLY A 20 5.52 -8.77 -1.52
N ALA A 21 6.60 -8.16 -2.03
CA ALA A 21 7.95 -8.38 -1.51
C ALA A 21 8.09 -7.85 -0.07
N TYR A 22 7.56 -6.65 0.21
CA TYR A 22 7.58 -6.07 1.56
C TYR A 22 6.76 -6.88 2.58
N LEU A 23 5.55 -7.30 2.20
CA LEU A 23 4.69 -8.13 3.06
C LEU A 23 5.33 -9.50 3.32
N THR A 24 5.98 -10.10 2.33
CA THR A 24 6.72 -11.36 2.51
C THR A 24 7.91 -11.18 3.45
N ALA A 25 8.67 -10.10 3.27
CA ALA A 25 9.83 -9.80 4.13
C ALA A 25 9.43 -9.52 5.58
N ASN A 26 8.23 -8.99 5.82
CA ASN A 26 7.72 -8.62 7.14
C ASN A 26 6.60 -9.54 7.63
N GLN A 27 6.39 -10.70 6.99
CA GLN A 27 5.23 -11.56 7.22
C GLN A 27 5.07 -11.92 8.70
N GLN A 28 6.16 -12.36 9.34
CA GLN A 28 6.15 -12.75 10.75
C GLN A 28 5.76 -11.59 11.68
N LEU A 29 6.16 -10.36 11.35
CA LEU A 29 5.82 -9.18 12.15
C LEU A 29 4.31 -8.92 12.08
N PHE A 30 3.73 -8.92 10.88
CA PHE A 30 2.29 -8.70 10.67
C PHE A 30 1.43 -9.83 11.23
N GLU A 31 1.84 -11.08 11.04
CA GLU A 31 1.14 -12.23 11.63
C GLU A 31 1.11 -12.16 13.15
N ASN A 32 2.26 -11.87 13.79
CA ASN A 32 2.32 -11.67 15.24
C ASN A 32 1.47 -10.48 15.70
N GLN A 33 1.42 -9.41 14.91
CA GLN A 33 0.57 -8.26 15.18
C GLN A 33 -0.91 -8.65 15.16
N VAL A 34 -1.35 -9.42 14.16
CA VAL A 34 -2.74 -9.91 14.06
C VAL A 34 -3.06 -10.90 15.18
N ILE A 35 -2.18 -11.86 15.46
CA ILE A 35 -2.36 -12.83 16.56
C ILE A 35 -2.49 -12.12 17.91
N SER A 36 -1.73 -11.05 18.14
CA SER A 36 -1.81 -10.28 19.40
C SER A 36 -3.18 -9.62 19.60
N VAL A 37 -3.85 -9.24 18.50
CA VAL A 37 -5.16 -8.57 18.51
C VAL A 37 -6.30 -9.59 18.50
N GLN A 38 -6.26 -10.56 17.59
CA GLN A 38 -7.36 -11.51 17.35
C GLN A 38 -7.27 -12.79 18.18
N ARG A 39 -6.10 -13.10 18.77
CA ARG A 39 -5.81 -14.35 19.50
C ARG A 39 -5.96 -15.62 18.65
N VAL A 40 -6.01 -15.48 17.33
CA VAL A 40 -6.06 -16.55 16.35
C VAL A 40 -5.07 -16.27 15.22
N VAL A 41 -4.72 -17.31 14.46
CA VAL A 41 -3.85 -17.18 13.29
C VAL A 41 -4.48 -16.28 12.23
N LEU A 42 -3.66 -15.51 11.51
CA LEU A 42 -4.10 -14.64 10.44
C LEU A 42 -4.78 -15.47 9.33
N GLN A 43 -6.04 -15.15 9.06
CA GLN A 43 -6.79 -15.72 7.93
C GLN A 43 -7.15 -14.62 6.94
N ALA A 44 -6.32 -14.47 5.92
CA ALA A 44 -6.52 -13.46 4.89
C ALA A 44 -7.76 -13.77 4.04
N LYS A 45 -8.64 -12.78 3.89
CA LYS A 45 -9.80 -12.87 3.00
C LYS A 45 -9.43 -12.30 1.64
N LEU A 46 -9.41 -13.16 0.61
CA LEU A 46 -9.02 -12.77 -0.75
C LEU A 46 -9.83 -11.59 -1.29
N VAL A 47 -11.14 -11.56 -1.02
CA VAL A 47 -12.02 -10.45 -1.43
C VAL A 47 -11.54 -9.11 -0.85
N GLY A 48 -11.11 -9.08 0.41
CA GLY A 48 -10.60 -7.86 1.05
C GLY A 48 -9.29 -7.39 0.42
N ILE A 49 -8.39 -8.34 0.10
CA ILE A 49 -7.12 -8.04 -0.59
C ILE A 49 -7.39 -7.42 -1.96
N VAL A 50 -8.29 -8.01 -2.75
CA VAL A 50 -8.62 -7.52 -4.10
C VAL A 50 -9.21 -6.11 -4.02
N ILE A 51 -10.15 -5.85 -3.11
CA ILE A 51 -10.75 -4.52 -2.95
C ILE A 51 -9.70 -3.49 -2.52
N CYS A 52 -8.80 -3.85 -1.61
CA CYS A 52 -7.71 -2.99 -1.15
C CYS A 52 -6.83 -2.55 -2.35
N TYR A 53 -6.31 -3.50 -3.12
CA TYR A 53 -5.45 -3.15 -4.25
C TYR A 53 -6.19 -2.43 -5.37
N LEU A 54 -7.46 -2.75 -5.64
CA LEU A 54 -8.26 -1.97 -6.59
C LEU A 54 -8.38 -0.49 -6.17
N ALA A 55 -8.60 -0.24 -4.88
CA ALA A 55 -8.67 1.12 -4.34
C ALA A 55 -7.32 1.85 -4.42
N LEU A 56 -6.22 1.18 -4.05
CA LEU A 56 -4.87 1.76 -4.11
C LEU A 56 -4.45 2.07 -5.56
N ILE A 57 -4.65 1.13 -6.48
CA ILE A 57 -4.36 1.30 -7.91
C ILE A 57 -5.20 2.44 -8.48
N PHE A 58 -6.50 2.50 -8.16
CA PHE A 58 -7.37 3.59 -8.58
C PHE A 58 -6.89 4.94 -8.04
N GLY A 59 -6.61 5.03 -6.73
CA GLY A 59 -6.14 6.26 -6.10
C GLY A 59 -4.85 6.78 -6.72
N LEU A 60 -3.85 5.91 -6.86
CA LEU A 60 -2.58 6.30 -7.47
C LEU A 60 -2.78 6.75 -8.93
N ASN A 61 -3.53 5.99 -9.73
CA ASN A 61 -3.70 6.32 -11.14
C ASN A 61 -4.52 7.59 -11.37
N TYR A 62 -5.60 7.77 -10.62
CA TYR A 62 -6.50 8.90 -10.77
C TYR A 62 -5.89 10.22 -10.27
N PHE A 63 -5.25 10.20 -9.10
CA PHE A 63 -4.72 11.43 -8.48
C PHE A 63 -3.32 11.80 -8.99
N ILE A 64 -2.46 10.81 -9.27
CA ILE A 64 -1.04 11.04 -9.58
C ILE A 64 -0.73 10.77 -11.05
N ILE A 65 -0.85 9.52 -11.50
CA ILE A 65 -0.29 9.08 -12.79
C ILE A 65 -0.98 9.79 -13.96
N ARG A 66 -2.31 9.78 -14.01
CA ARG A 66 -3.09 10.43 -15.08
C ARG A 66 -2.79 11.92 -15.22
N LYS A 67 -2.45 12.59 -14.11
CA LYS A 67 -2.18 14.02 -14.05
C LYS A 67 -0.69 14.35 -14.15
N ASN A 68 0.16 13.34 -14.32
CA ASN A 68 1.63 13.46 -14.32
C ASN A 68 2.16 14.26 -13.11
N ARG A 69 1.63 13.98 -11.91
CA ARG A 69 2.02 14.67 -10.68
C ARG A 69 3.41 14.25 -10.21
N PRO A 70 4.14 15.13 -9.50
CA PRO A 70 5.48 14.81 -9.05
C PRO A 70 5.49 13.68 -8.02
N ILE A 71 6.60 12.94 -7.95
CA ILE A 71 6.76 11.74 -7.10
C ILE A 71 6.51 12.03 -5.61
N HIS A 72 6.84 13.22 -5.12
CA HIS A 72 6.61 13.59 -3.72
C HIS A 72 5.11 13.73 -3.38
N GLU A 73 4.26 14.13 -4.34
CA GLU A 73 2.80 14.11 -4.14
C GLU A 73 2.30 12.65 -4.05
N ALA A 74 2.90 11.73 -4.80
CA ALA A 74 2.59 10.30 -4.68
C ALA A 74 3.00 9.73 -3.32
N PHE A 75 4.19 10.08 -2.85
CA PHE A 75 4.66 9.73 -1.51
C PHE A 75 3.67 10.21 -0.44
N LEU A 76 3.25 11.47 -0.52
CA LEU A 76 2.30 12.03 0.44
C LEU A 76 0.95 11.31 0.40
N LEU A 77 0.44 11.02 -0.80
CA LEU A 77 -0.82 10.27 -0.96
C LEU A 77 -0.74 8.89 -0.29
N GLY A 78 0.32 8.14 -0.57
CA GLY A 78 0.53 6.81 0.03
C GLY A 78 0.70 6.88 1.55
N LEU A 79 1.50 7.83 2.04
CA LEU A 79 1.71 8.08 3.46
C LEU A 79 0.39 8.37 4.18
N VAL A 80 -0.46 9.23 3.61
CA VAL A 80 -1.75 9.58 4.20
C VAL A 80 -2.67 8.35 4.28
N ILE A 81 -2.80 7.57 3.19
CA ILE A 81 -3.69 6.41 3.15
C ILE A 81 -3.29 5.38 4.22
N TYR A 82 -2.00 5.01 4.26
CA TYR A 82 -1.51 4.01 5.21
C TYR A 82 -1.52 4.54 6.64
N THR A 83 -1.14 5.81 6.87
CA THR A 83 -1.24 6.42 8.19
C THR A 83 -2.68 6.41 8.70
N VAL A 84 -3.68 6.72 7.87
CA VAL A 84 -5.10 6.66 8.26
C VAL A 84 -5.48 5.22 8.65
N TYR A 85 -5.11 4.22 7.84
CA TYR A 85 -5.38 2.82 8.14
C TYR A 85 -4.76 2.38 9.48
N ASP A 86 -3.46 2.60 9.66
CA ASP A 86 -2.72 2.16 10.83
C ASP A 86 -3.06 2.95 12.10
N SER A 87 -3.29 4.24 11.98
CA SER A 87 -3.73 5.07 13.11
C SER A 87 -5.14 4.67 13.57
N THR A 88 -6.03 4.29 12.64
CA THR A 88 -7.35 3.77 12.98
C THR A 88 -7.22 2.44 13.73
N ASN A 89 -6.39 1.52 13.24
CA ASN A 89 -6.10 0.26 13.93
C ASN A 89 -5.50 0.49 15.32
N TYR A 90 -4.57 1.44 15.45
CA TYR A 90 -3.98 1.81 16.73
C TYR A 90 -5.01 2.37 17.71
N ALA A 91 -5.97 3.17 17.22
CA ALA A 91 -7.03 3.73 18.05
C ALA A 91 -8.01 2.67 18.56
N ILE A 92 -8.31 1.63 17.77
CA ILE A 92 -9.36 0.63 18.11
C ILE A 92 -8.81 -0.66 18.74
N PHE A 93 -7.57 -1.05 18.44
CA PHE A 93 -6.99 -2.31 18.90
C PHE A 93 -5.98 -2.10 20.02
N LYS A 94 -6.30 -2.62 21.22
CA LYS A 94 -5.47 -2.53 22.44
C LYS A 94 -4.01 -3.01 22.27
N HIS A 95 -3.78 -3.97 21.36
CA HIS A 95 -2.47 -4.59 21.17
C HIS A 95 -1.80 -4.20 19.85
N TRP A 96 -2.29 -3.16 19.15
CA TRP A 96 -1.61 -2.63 17.97
C TRP A 96 -0.33 -1.90 18.36
N LYS A 97 0.82 -2.35 17.86
CA LYS A 97 2.11 -1.73 18.20
C LYS A 97 2.30 -0.44 17.38
N PRO A 98 2.65 0.69 18.02
CA PRO A 98 2.86 1.95 17.31
C PRO A 98 4.03 1.88 16.32
N VAL A 99 5.02 1.02 16.59
CA VAL A 99 6.15 0.79 15.67
C VAL A 99 5.68 0.17 14.35
N VAL A 100 4.73 -0.77 14.39
CA VAL A 100 4.17 -1.37 13.16
C VAL A 100 3.40 -0.32 12.38
N ALA A 101 2.58 0.48 13.07
CA ALA A 101 1.83 1.58 12.47
C ALA A 101 2.71 2.62 11.76
N LEU A 102 3.80 3.04 12.40
CA LEU A 102 4.73 4.02 11.81
C LEU A 102 5.51 3.44 10.63
N MET A 103 5.98 2.19 10.77
CA MET A 103 6.71 1.50 9.72
C MET A 103 5.86 1.35 8.45
N ASP A 104 4.62 0.87 8.61
CA ASP A 104 3.71 0.62 7.49
C ASP A 104 3.18 1.92 6.88
N GLY A 105 2.94 2.95 7.70
CA GLY A 105 2.66 4.31 7.24
C GLY A 105 3.74 4.85 6.30
N ILE A 106 5.02 4.78 6.72
CA ILE A 106 6.15 5.23 5.90
C ILE A 106 6.28 4.37 4.62
N TRP A 107 6.09 3.06 4.75
CA TRP A 107 6.12 2.16 3.59
C TRP A 107 5.06 2.53 2.55
N GLY A 108 3.84 2.88 2.96
CA GLY A 108 2.78 3.33 2.04
C GLY A 108 3.23 4.51 1.15
N GLY A 109 3.95 5.46 1.73
CA GLY A 109 4.55 6.56 0.97
C GLY A 109 5.65 6.09 0.02
N ILE A 110 6.58 5.26 0.48
CA ILE A 110 7.66 4.69 -0.34
C ILE A 110 7.09 3.89 -1.51
N LEU A 111 6.08 3.06 -1.26
CA LEU A 111 5.39 2.25 -2.25
C LEU A 111 4.83 3.12 -3.36
N PHE A 112 4.03 4.14 -3.02
CA PHE A 112 3.44 5.03 -4.02
C PHE A 112 4.49 5.81 -4.80
N ALA A 113 5.55 6.28 -4.14
CA ALA A 113 6.65 6.99 -4.77
C ALA A 113 7.40 6.11 -5.78
N LEU A 114 7.79 4.89 -5.38
CA LEU A 114 8.51 3.95 -6.22
C LEU A 114 7.65 3.45 -7.39
N THR A 115 6.37 3.13 -7.14
CA THR A 115 5.44 2.75 -8.21
C THR A 115 5.32 3.86 -9.24
N THR A 116 5.20 5.12 -8.80
CA THR A 116 5.13 6.29 -9.70
C THR A 116 6.41 6.44 -10.50
N PHE A 117 7.56 6.42 -9.83
CA PHE A 117 8.88 6.56 -10.48
C PHE A 117 9.10 5.50 -11.58
N ILE A 118 8.85 4.24 -11.27
CA ILE A 118 9.04 3.13 -12.21
C ILE A 118 8.03 3.25 -13.36
N THR A 119 6.78 3.61 -13.06
CA THR A 119 5.75 3.79 -14.10
C THR A 119 6.16 4.89 -15.08
N TYR A 120 6.58 6.06 -14.60
CA TYR A 120 7.01 7.17 -15.47
C TYR A 120 8.25 6.85 -16.31
N LYS A 121 9.14 6.00 -15.81
CA LYS A 121 10.33 5.59 -16.55
C LYS A 121 10.03 4.54 -17.63
N THR A 122 8.96 3.76 -17.47
CA THR A 122 8.69 2.56 -18.29
C THR A 122 7.49 2.74 -19.23
N ALA A 123 6.52 3.58 -18.87
CA ALA A 123 5.29 3.82 -19.62
C ALA A 123 5.46 4.88 -20.70
#